data_AF-L7M8Y5-F1
#
_entry.id   AF-L7M8Y5-F1
#
_cell.length_a   1.000
_cell.length_b   1.000
_cell.length_c   1.000
_cell.angle_alpha   90.00
_cell.angle_beta   90.00
_cell.angle_gamma   90.00
#
_symmetry.space_group_name_H-M   'P 1'
#
loop_
_entity.id
_entity.type
_entity.pdbx_description
1 polymer ?
#
loop_
_entity_poly.entity_id
_entity_poly.type
_entity_poly.pdbx_seq_one_letter_code
_entity_poly.pdbx_strand_id
1 'polypeptide(L)'
;MALKYWFVFAAVLYARQWLSTTCEVQNTTLAEEDYDTGCGYNIVITKNKTLVVNCTMDCQPKMLMNESEPCLFNSSVPYDHMQPHHNYTCMEGICKNGTCVSPSNNITCWLPPPPVRYYPNETMVTSTIEPEA
;
A
#
# COMPACT_ATOMS: atom_id res chain seq x y z
N MET A 1 -38.56 12.24 -61.65
CA MET A 1 -38.98 11.97 -60.24
C MET A 1 -37.78 11.48 -59.44
N ALA A 2 -36.86 12.36 -59.04
CA ALA A 2 -35.58 11.96 -58.42
C ALA A 2 -35.03 12.98 -57.40
N LEU A 3 -35.90 13.67 -56.67
CA LEU A 3 -35.52 14.73 -55.72
C LEU A 3 -36.26 14.58 -54.37
N LYS A 4 -36.42 13.34 -53.88
CA LYS A 4 -37.04 13.08 -52.56
C LYS A 4 -36.16 12.29 -51.58
N TYR A 5 -34.97 11.85 -51.99
CA TYR A 5 -34.09 10.99 -51.18
C TYR A 5 -32.83 11.67 -50.65
N TRP A 6 -32.69 13.00 -50.75
CA TRP A 6 -31.49 13.70 -50.26
C TRP A 6 -31.50 13.98 -48.75
N PHE A 7 -32.67 14.10 -48.12
CA PHE A 7 -32.74 14.44 -46.68
C PHE A 7 -32.36 13.28 -45.75
N VAL A 8 -32.39 12.03 -46.22
CA VAL A 8 -32.05 10.86 -45.39
C VAL A 8 -30.53 10.73 -45.19
N PHE A 9 -29.72 11.12 -46.18
CA PHE A 9 -28.26 11.00 -46.08
C PHE A 9 -27.62 12.03 -45.15
N ALA A 10 -28.20 13.22 -45.02
CA ALA A 10 -27.67 14.25 -44.12
C ALA A 10 -27.79 13.87 -42.63
N ALA A 11 -28.86 13.19 -42.23
CA ALA A 11 -29.07 12.77 -40.84
C ALA A 11 -28.11 11.64 -40.41
N VAL A 12 -27.76 10.72 -41.33
CA VAL A 12 -26.84 9.60 -41.04
C VAL A 12 -25.39 10.09 -40.88
N LEU A 13 -24.99 11.15 -41.57
CA LEU A 13 -23.65 11.73 -41.43
C LEU A 13 -23.49 12.50 -40.11
N TYR A 14 -24.52 13.17 -39.60
CA TYR A 14 -24.45 13.89 -38.32
C TYR A 14 -24.41 12.93 -37.11
N ALA A 15 -24.99 11.74 -37.22
CA ALA A 15 -24.94 10.74 -36.15
C ALA A 15 -23.57 10.04 -36.01
N ARG A 16 -22.76 9.95 -37.08
CA ARG A 16 -21.42 9.35 -37.00
C ARG A 16 -20.38 10.22 -36.30
N GLN A 17 -20.61 11.52 -36.19
CA GLN A 17 -19.68 12.42 -35.52
C GLN A 17 -19.77 12.36 -33.98
N TRP A 18 -20.83 11.75 -33.43
CA TRP A 18 -20.99 11.53 -31.98
C TRP A 18 -20.61 10.12 -31.52
N LEU A 19 -20.41 9.17 -32.44
CA LEU A 19 -20.08 7.77 -32.14
C LEU A 19 -18.59 7.45 -32.30
N SER A 20 -17.76 8.41 -32.72
CA SER A 20 -16.31 8.21 -32.88
C SER A 20 -15.47 8.73 -31.70
N THR A 21 -16.11 9.26 -30.67
CA THR A 21 -15.45 9.66 -29.42
C THR A 21 -15.87 8.70 -28.32
N THR A 22 -15.20 7.55 -28.22
CA THR A 22 -14.97 6.73 -27.01
C THR A 22 -14.53 5.33 -27.42
N CYS A 23 -13.34 5.23 -28.00
CA CYS A 23 -12.42 4.08 -27.87
C CYS A 23 -11.10 4.48 -28.55
N GLU A 24 -10.62 5.70 -28.29
CA GLU A 24 -9.17 5.84 -28.23
C GLU A 24 -8.76 4.97 -27.05
N VAL A 25 -7.98 3.94 -27.37
CA VAL A 25 -7.06 3.30 -26.46
C VAL A 25 -6.52 4.40 -25.58
N GLN A 26 -6.91 4.41 -24.30
CA GLN A 26 -6.19 5.14 -23.29
C GLN A 26 -4.80 4.52 -23.22
N ASN A 27 -3.94 4.91 -24.16
CA ASN A 27 -2.54 5.16 -23.92
C ASN A 27 -2.45 6.51 -23.19
N THR A 28 -3.32 6.72 -22.21
CA THR A 28 -3.01 7.57 -21.11
C THR A 28 -1.98 6.78 -20.33
N THR A 29 -0.71 6.99 -20.66
CA THR A 29 0.32 7.06 -19.63
C THR A 29 -0.10 8.20 -18.70
N LEU A 30 -1.14 7.96 -17.89
CA LEU A 30 -1.09 8.35 -16.51
C LEU A 30 0.09 7.55 -15.98
N ALA A 31 1.29 8.12 -16.15
CA ALA A 31 2.21 8.09 -15.05
C ALA A 31 1.42 8.72 -13.90
N GLU A 32 0.68 7.88 -13.18
CA GLU A 32 0.53 8.04 -11.76
C GLU A 32 1.98 8.13 -11.26
N GLU A 33 2.55 9.33 -11.28
CA GLU A 33 3.48 9.72 -10.24
C GLU A 33 2.65 9.79 -8.96
N ASP A 34 2.19 8.62 -8.52
CA ASP A 34 1.87 8.33 -7.15
C ASP A 34 3.21 8.43 -6.44
N TYR A 35 3.58 9.66 -6.05
CA TYR A 35 4.56 9.85 -4.99
C TYR A 35 3.91 9.27 -3.74
N ASP A 36 3.93 7.93 -3.64
CA ASP A 36 3.72 7.13 -2.44
C ASP A 36 4.84 7.55 -1.48
N THR A 37 4.66 8.73 -0.90
CA THR A 37 5.55 9.38 0.07
C THR A 37 5.33 8.75 1.45
N GLY A 38 4.64 7.61 1.50
CA GLY A 38 4.40 6.86 2.70
C GLY A 38 5.57 5.93 2.99
N CYS A 39 6.11 6.03 4.20
CA CYS A 39 7.10 5.09 4.69
C CYS A 39 6.40 3.75 4.98
N GLY A 40 6.79 2.69 4.27
CA GLY A 40 6.26 1.34 4.50
C GLY A 40 7.17 0.50 5.40
N TYR A 41 6.60 -0.49 6.07
CA TYR A 41 7.38 -1.57 6.67
C TYR A 41 6.56 -2.87 6.68
N ASN A 42 7.26 -4.00 6.58
CA ASN A 42 6.65 -5.32 6.64
C ASN A 42 6.39 -5.71 8.10
N ILE A 43 5.24 -6.35 8.34
CA ILE A 43 4.88 -6.86 9.67
C ILE A 43 4.40 -8.30 9.62
N VAL A 44 4.44 -8.94 10.78
CA VAL A 44 3.68 -10.15 11.10
C VAL A 44 2.77 -9.88 12.30
N ILE A 45 1.61 -10.52 12.32
CA ILE A 45 0.65 -10.40 13.43
C ILE A 45 0.86 -11.55 14.40
N THR A 46 0.75 -11.26 15.69
CA THR A 46 0.74 -12.23 16.79
C THR A 46 -0.56 -12.09 17.57
N LYS A 47 -0.77 -12.94 18.58
CA LYS A 47 -1.98 -12.87 19.42
C LYS A 47 -2.23 -11.51 20.09
N ASN A 48 -1.16 -10.82 20.50
CA ASN A 48 -1.27 -9.63 21.35
C ASN A 48 -0.68 -8.36 20.72
N LYS A 49 0.12 -8.49 19.66
CA LYS A 49 0.91 -7.39 19.07
C LYS A 49 1.32 -7.70 17.64
N THR A 50 1.79 -6.68 16.94
CA THR A 50 2.44 -6.81 15.65
C THR A 50 3.96 -6.81 15.84
N LEU A 51 4.67 -7.58 15.02
CA LEU A 51 6.13 -7.54 14.98
C LEU A 51 6.57 -6.97 13.64
N VAL A 52 7.52 -6.05 13.68
CA VAL A 52 8.15 -5.54 12.46
C VAL A 52 9.13 -6.57 11.93
N VAL A 53 9.13 -6.83 10.62
CA VAL A 53 10.05 -7.80 10.01
C VAL A 53 11.46 -7.22 9.97
N ASN A 54 11.57 -5.93 9.66
CA ASN A 54 12.82 -5.19 9.61
C ASN A 54 12.74 -3.99 10.55
N CYS A 55 13.84 -3.70 11.25
CA CYS A 55 13.97 -2.51 12.09
C CYS A 55 14.35 -1.25 11.28
N THR A 56 13.97 -1.23 10.00
CA THR A 56 14.18 -0.14 9.05
C THR A 56 12.89 0.08 8.29
N MET A 57 12.54 1.34 8.05
CA MET A 57 11.42 1.72 7.20
C MET A 57 11.89 1.83 5.75
N ASP A 58 11.08 1.32 4.83
CA ASP A 58 11.28 1.42 3.39
C ASP A 58 10.78 2.79 2.91
N CYS A 59 11.58 3.81 3.21
CA CYS A 59 11.38 5.19 2.80
C CYS A 59 12.62 5.78 2.12
N GLN A 60 12.46 6.95 1.51
CA GLN A 60 13.54 7.70 0.87
C GLN A 60 13.68 9.07 1.55
N PRO A 61 14.72 9.29 2.39
CA PRO A 61 15.80 8.37 2.78
C PRO A 61 15.34 7.27 3.74
N LYS A 62 16.02 6.11 3.74
CA LYS A 62 15.70 5.01 4.67
C LYS A 62 15.84 5.47 6.11
N MET A 63 14.80 5.25 6.91
CA MET A 63 14.75 5.62 8.32
C MET A 63 14.87 4.39 9.22
N LEU A 64 15.46 4.57 10.39
CA LEU A 64 15.53 3.56 11.43
C LEU A 64 14.21 3.50 12.19
N MET A 65 13.76 2.29 12.52
CA MET A 65 12.63 2.09 13.42
C MET A 65 13.00 2.52 14.84
N ASN A 66 12.01 2.90 15.65
CA ASN A 66 12.21 3.27 17.05
C ASN A 66 12.94 2.16 17.81
N GLU A 67 13.90 2.57 18.65
CA GLU A 67 14.55 1.66 19.59
C GLU A 67 13.48 1.14 20.56
N SER A 68 13.50 -0.17 20.84
CA SER A 68 12.49 -0.86 21.66
C SER A 68 11.24 -1.39 20.93
N GLU A 69 11.10 -1.16 19.62
CA GLU A 69 9.98 -1.76 18.87
C GLU A 69 10.13 -3.29 18.77
N PRO A 70 9.03 -4.06 18.94
CA PRO A 70 9.07 -5.50 18.86
C PRO A 70 9.22 -5.95 17.41
N CYS A 71 10.19 -6.82 17.16
CA CYS A 71 10.56 -7.26 15.81
C CYS A 71 10.63 -8.77 15.67
N LEU A 72 10.60 -9.23 14.42
CA LEU A 72 10.77 -10.62 14.07
C LEU A 72 12.27 -10.96 14.05
N PHE A 73 12.75 -11.63 15.09
CA PHE A 73 14.15 -12.06 15.17
C PHE A 73 14.43 -13.27 14.27
N ASN A 74 13.53 -14.25 14.32
CA ASN A 74 13.63 -15.46 13.50
C ASN A 74 12.25 -16.09 13.33
N SER A 75 12.08 -16.97 12.35
CA SER A 75 10.83 -17.68 12.13
C SER A 75 11.07 -19.08 11.58
N SER A 76 10.10 -19.97 11.77
CA SER A 76 10.14 -21.35 11.24
C SER A 76 10.23 -21.40 9.71
N VAL A 77 9.74 -20.37 9.02
CA VAL A 77 9.82 -20.20 7.57
C VAL A 77 10.17 -18.75 7.25
N PRO A 78 10.90 -18.45 6.17
CA PRO A 78 11.18 -17.08 5.74
C PRO A 78 9.89 -16.28 5.50
N TYR A 79 9.93 -14.97 5.76
CA TYR A 79 8.78 -14.06 5.57
C TYR A 79 8.18 -14.17 4.17
N ASP A 80 9.01 -14.19 3.13
CA ASP A 80 8.58 -14.28 1.72
C ASP A 80 7.86 -15.59 1.37
N HIS A 81 7.99 -16.61 2.23
CA HIS A 81 7.37 -17.93 2.06
C HIS A 81 6.18 -18.14 3.02
N MET A 82 5.88 -17.16 3.87
CA MET A 82 4.69 -17.23 4.71
C MET A 82 3.43 -17.03 3.86
N GLN A 83 2.35 -17.71 4.25
CA GLN A 83 1.05 -17.56 3.62
C GLN A 83 0.07 -16.90 4.59
N PRO A 84 -0.86 -16.05 4.08
CA PRO A 84 -1.97 -15.56 4.89
C PRO A 84 -2.78 -16.72 5.49
N HIS A 85 -3.36 -16.48 6.68
CA HIS A 85 -4.17 -17.46 7.42
C HIS A 85 -3.43 -18.72 7.91
N HIS A 86 -2.11 -18.79 7.77
CA HIS A 86 -1.28 -19.87 8.33
C HIS A 86 -0.52 -19.40 9.57
N ASN A 87 -0.51 -20.25 10.59
CA ASN A 87 0.20 -20.01 11.84
C ASN A 87 1.62 -20.57 11.76
N TYR A 88 2.59 -19.73 12.08
CA TYR A 88 4.00 -20.07 12.12
C TYR A 88 4.58 -19.84 13.52
N THR A 89 5.72 -20.47 13.80
CA THR A 89 6.50 -20.15 15.00
C THR A 89 7.45 -19.01 14.67
N CYS A 90 7.35 -17.91 15.42
CA CYS A 90 8.23 -16.76 15.35
C CYS A 90 9.00 -16.61 16.66
N MET A 91 10.23 -16.13 16.57
CA MET A 91 11.01 -15.64 17.69
C MET A 91 10.89 -14.13 17.70
N GLU A 92 10.38 -13.60 18.80
CA GLU A 92 10.35 -12.16 19.01
C GLU A 92 11.74 -11.64 19.40
N GLY A 93 12.06 -10.44 18.94
CA GLY A 93 13.17 -9.64 19.43
C GLY A 93 12.78 -8.17 19.57
N ILE A 94 13.79 -7.32 19.75
CA ILE A 94 13.64 -5.88 19.94
C ILE A 94 14.56 -5.13 18.97
N CYS A 95 14.05 -4.07 18.36
CA CYS A 95 14.84 -3.21 17.48
C CYS A 95 15.87 -2.40 18.28
N LYS A 96 17.14 -2.51 17.86
CA LYS A 96 18.26 -1.73 18.39
C LYS A 96 19.20 -1.35 17.25
N ASN A 97 19.38 -0.05 17.02
CA ASN A 97 20.24 0.48 15.95
C ASN A 97 19.99 -0.18 14.57
N GLY A 98 18.72 -0.32 14.17
CA GLY A 98 18.33 -0.91 12.88
C GLY A 98 18.42 -2.42 12.78
N THR A 99 18.79 -3.12 13.86
CA THR A 99 18.87 -4.60 13.89
C THR A 99 17.91 -5.16 14.93
N CYS A 100 17.27 -6.30 14.63
CA CYS A 100 16.47 -7.03 15.59
C CYS A 100 17.38 -7.87 16.50
N VAL A 101 17.39 -7.60 17.81
CA VAL A 101 18.27 -8.27 18.79
C VAL A 101 17.46 -8.87 19.94
N SER A 102 18.04 -9.85 20.63
CA SER A 102 17.47 -10.56 21.80
C SER A 102 16.30 -11.50 21.47
N PRO A 103 16.53 -12.79 21.17
CA PRO A 103 15.45 -13.77 21.04
C PRO A 103 14.74 -13.91 22.39
N SER A 104 13.51 -13.41 22.47
CA SER A 104 12.84 -13.22 23.75
C SER A 104 11.79 -14.27 24.07
N ASN A 105 11.23 -15.00 23.10
CA ASN A 105 10.44 -16.23 23.29
C ASN A 105 9.93 -16.75 21.93
N ASN A 106 9.61 -18.05 21.86
CA ASN A 106 8.87 -18.61 20.74
C ASN A 106 7.38 -18.27 20.87
N ILE A 107 6.82 -17.60 19.87
CA ILE A 107 5.42 -17.21 19.81
C ILE A 107 4.78 -17.67 18.49
N THR A 108 3.45 -17.67 18.43
CA THR A 108 2.71 -17.92 17.20
C THR A 108 2.44 -16.62 16.46
N CYS A 109 2.73 -16.61 15.16
CA CYS A 109 2.58 -15.46 14.27
C CYS A 109 1.92 -15.87 12.94
N TRP A 110 1.35 -14.92 12.22
CA TRP A 110 0.76 -15.12 10.89
C TRP A 110 0.83 -13.84 10.05
N LEU A 111 0.75 -13.98 8.73
CA LEU A 111 0.65 -12.83 7.83
C LEU A 111 -0.74 -12.19 7.92
N PRO A 112 -0.83 -10.85 7.86
CA PRO A 112 -2.11 -10.17 7.72
C PRO A 112 -2.77 -10.48 6.36
N PRO A 113 -4.11 -10.41 6.26
CA PRO A 113 -4.81 -10.57 4.98
C PRO A 113 -4.51 -9.38 4.06
N PRO A 114 -4.17 -9.59 2.77
CA PRO A 114 -3.87 -8.50 1.84
C PRO A 114 -5.06 -7.57 1.57
N PRO A 115 -4.83 -6.30 1.18
CA PRO A 115 -3.54 -5.63 0.98
C PRO A 115 -3.12 -4.89 2.24
N VAL A 116 -1.90 -5.11 2.76
CA VAL A 116 -1.45 -4.34 3.93
C VAL A 116 -0.05 -3.80 3.74
N ARG A 117 0.01 -2.54 3.31
CA ARG A 117 1.12 -1.65 3.62
C ARG A 117 0.75 -0.93 4.91
N TYR A 118 1.54 -1.11 5.96
CA TYR A 118 1.39 -0.34 7.18
C TYR A 118 2.21 0.93 7.03
N TYR A 119 1.50 2.04 6.96
CA TYR A 119 2.09 3.37 7.09
C TYR A 119 2.07 3.71 8.59
N PRO A 120 3.19 4.13 9.20
CA PRO A 120 3.13 4.71 10.54
C PRO A 120 2.19 5.92 10.41
N ASN A 121 1.10 5.93 11.19
CA ASN A 121 0.12 7.03 11.17
C ASN A 121 0.87 8.35 11.04
N GLU A 122 0.54 9.14 10.02
CA GLU A 122 0.74 10.58 10.09
C GLU A 122 0.18 10.98 11.45
N THR A 123 1.05 11.42 12.36
CA THR A 123 0.63 12.12 13.56
C THR A 123 -0.44 13.09 13.11
N MET A 124 -1.67 12.94 13.61
CA MET A 124 -2.66 14.01 13.54
C MET A 124 -1.94 15.25 14.04
N VAL A 125 -1.52 16.10 13.11
CA VAL A 125 -1.21 17.48 13.42
C VAL A 125 -2.56 18.01 13.85
N THR A 126 -2.79 18.02 15.16
CA THR A 126 -3.82 18.85 15.75
C THR A 126 -3.42 20.26 15.35
N SER A 127 -4.03 20.76 14.26
CA SER A 127 -4.04 22.17 13.95
C SER A 127 -4.76 22.83 15.12
N THR A 128 -3.99 23.23 16.12
CA THR A 128 -4.42 24.19 17.11
C THR A 128 -4.69 25.47 16.32
N ILE A 129 -5.93 25.63 15.87
CA ILE A 129 -6.44 26.93 15.42
C ILE A 129 -6.50 27.75 16.71
N GLU A 130 -5.49 28.58 16.89
CA GLU A 130 -5.46 29.68 17.84
C GLU A 130 -6.60 30.64 17.46
N PRO A 131 -7.63 30.84 18.32
CA PRO A 131 -8.59 31.91 18.06
C PRO A 131 -7.92 33.25 18.40
N GLU A 132 -7.57 34.02 17.37
CA GLU A 132 -7.49 35.47 17.47
C GLU A 132 -8.89 36.03 17.76
N ALA A 133 -9.13 36.46 19.00
CA ALA A 133 -9.97 37.63 19.37
C ALA A 133 -9.99 37.83 20.89
#